data_AF-A0A7S1YRV1-F1
#
_entry.id   AF-A0A7S1YRV1-F1
#
_cell.length_a   1.000
_cell.length_b   1.000
_cell.length_c   1.000
_cell.angle_alpha   90.00
_cell.angle_beta   90.00
_cell.angle_gamma   90.00
#
_symmetry.space_group_name_H-M   'P 1'
#
loop_
_entity.id
_entity.type
_entity.pdbx_description
1 polymer ?
#
loop_
_entity_poly.entity_id
_entity_poly.type
_entity_poly.pdbx_seq_one_letter_code
_entity_poly.pdbx_strand_id
1 'polypeptide(L)'
;KLQNATNMGFEVLSQLGVRQQSSLPDTSIVLRDIIKLKLSLQELTNAELLNYKEMKDNNMIAAMSFLQLLLVYSLFAMPEYFLTITFQMLHLTLSYGICEESCSGLTSLSVLLCQLEDFNGSERIGHLAILLLEKFKSRKYASHVYCGIFGVIRGWNRHIKLSIEPLLSG
;
A
#
# COMPACT_ATOMS: atom_id res chain seq x y z
N LYS A 1 -19.05 16.73 9.04
CA LYS A 1 -19.25 15.33 9.52
C LYS A 1 -18.06 14.44 9.17
N LEU A 2 -17.61 14.40 7.91
CA LEU A 2 -16.39 13.68 7.51
C LEU A 2 -15.12 14.15 8.23
N GLN A 3 -14.85 15.47 8.29
CA GLN A 3 -13.70 16.04 9.00
C GLN A 3 -13.58 15.57 10.47
N ASN A 4 -14.72 15.42 11.16
CA ASN A 4 -14.74 14.95 12.56
C ASN A 4 -14.38 13.47 12.67
N ALA A 5 -14.81 12.64 11.70
CA ALA A 5 -14.45 11.23 11.64
C ALA A 5 -12.96 11.04 11.32
N THR A 6 -12.40 11.90 10.46
CA THR A 6 -10.97 11.93 10.15
C THR A 6 -10.15 12.33 11.37
N ASN A 7 -10.55 13.40 12.07
CA ASN A 7 -9.89 13.84 13.31
C ASN A 7 -9.96 12.78 14.40
N MET A 8 -11.10 12.08 14.53
CA MET A 8 -11.27 10.99 15.48
C MET A 8 -10.41 9.77 15.12
N GLY A 9 -10.25 9.46 13.83
CA GLY A 9 -9.34 8.40 13.40
C GLY A 9 -7.87 8.74 13.64
N PHE A 10 -7.52 10.01 13.49
CA PHE A 10 -6.18 10.49 13.82
C PHE A 10 -5.90 10.49 15.32
N GLU A 11 -6.92 10.78 16.13
CA GLU A 11 -6.84 10.68 17.58
C GLU A 11 -6.65 9.22 18.04
N VAL A 12 -7.37 8.27 17.44
CA VAL A 12 -7.18 6.83 17.70
C VAL A 12 -5.76 6.39 17.37
N LEU A 13 -5.18 6.86 16.26
CA LEU A 13 -3.81 6.52 15.88
C LEU A 13 -2.77 7.15 16.82
N SER A 14 -3.02 8.37 17.31
CA SER A 14 -2.21 9.02 18.34
C SER A 14 -2.25 8.23 19.66
N GLN A 15 -3.44 7.77 20.09
CA GLN A 15 -3.60 6.93 21.28
C GLN A 15 -2.87 5.58 21.15
N LEU A 16 -2.76 5.05 19.93
CA LEU A 16 -2.00 3.84 19.62
C LEU A 16 -0.48 4.09 19.49
N GLY A 17 0.00 5.32 19.72
CA GLY A 17 1.42 5.67 19.67
C GLY A 17 1.94 5.99 18.27
N VAL A 18 1.06 6.08 17.27
CA VAL A 18 1.46 6.39 15.89
C VAL A 18 1.39 7.90 15.68
N ARG A 19 2.55 8.56 15.60
CA ARG A 19 2.62 9.99 15.30
C ARG A 19 2.17 10.25 13.86
N GLN A 20 1.23 11.17 13.69
CA GLN A 20 0.75 11.59 12.38
C GLN A 20 1.26 12.97 11.99
N GLN A 21 1.48 13.14 10.69
CA GLN A 21 1.66 14.46 10.09
C GLN A 21 0.29 15.12 10.02
N SER A 22 0.14 16.27 10.67
CA SER A 22 -1.11 16.98 10.92
C SER A 22 -1.69 17.71 9.69
N SER A 23 -1.11 17.54 8.50
CA SER A 23 -1.56 18.15 7.25
C SER A 23 -1.45 17.17 6.09
N LEU A 24 -2.31 17.35 5.08
CA LEU A 24 -2.14 16.67 3.79
C LEU A 24 -0.68 16.88 3.32
N PRO A 25 0.06 15.79 3.06
CA PRO A 25 1.46 15.92 2.71
C PRO A 25 1.58 16.58 1.34
N ASP A 26 2.50 17.55 1.22
CA ASP A 26 2.88 18.11 -0.08
C ASP A 26 3.29 16.97 -1.02
N THR A 27 2.80 16.99 -2.25
CA THR A 27 3.12 16.03 -3.31
C THR A 27 4.63 15.77 -3.44
N SER A 28 5.47 16.78 -3.18
CA SER A 28 6.94 16.64 -3.20
C SER A 28 7.49 15.81 -2.03
N ILE A 29 6.84 15.85 -0.87
CA ILE A 29 7.15 15.04 0.31
C ILE A 29 6.68 13.61 0.06
N VAL A 30 5.46 13.45 -0.47
CA VAL A 30 4.90 12.15 -0.88
C VAL A 30 5.82 11.44 -1.87
N LEU A 31 6.26 12.11 -2.94
CA LEU A 31 7.17 11.51 -3.92
C LEU A 31 8.52 11.10 -3.29
N ARG A 32 9.05 11.92 -2.38
CA ARG A 32 10.27 11.56 -1.63
C ARG A 32 10.05 10.34 -0.75
N ASP A 33 8.92 10.24 -0.09
CA ASP A 33 8.59 9.12 0.78
C ASP A 33 8.33 7.84 -0.04
N ILE A 34 7.71 7.95 -1.22
CA ILE A 34 7.61 6.84 -2.19
C ILE A 34 9.00 6.38 -2.60
N ILE A 35 9.90 7.30 -2.98
CA ILE A 35 11.25 6.95 -3.42
C ILE A 35 12.05 6.30 -2.29
N LYS A 36 12.03 6.89 -1.08
CA LYS A 36 12.70 6.32 0.10
C LYS A 36 12.16 4.94 0.43
N LEU A 37 10.84 4.79 0.45
CA LEU A 37 10.20 3.52 0.72
C LEU A 37 10.54 2.49 -0.35
N LYS A 38 10.51 2.88 -1.63
CA LYS A 38 10.91 2.02 -2.74
C LYS A 38 12.36 1.59 -2.61
N LEU A 39 13.27 2.48 -2.22
CA LEU A 39 14.68 2.15 -1.97
C LEU A 39 14.82 1.18 -0.79
N SER A 40 14.17 1.47 0.35
CA SER A 40 14.14 0.56 1.50
C SER A 40 13.53 -0.81 1.16
N LEU A 41 12.54 -0.85 0.28
CA LEU A 41 11.93 -2.08 -0.21
C LEU A 41 12.73 -2.74 -1.33
N GLN A 42 13.61 -2.02 -2.05
CA GLN A 42 14.48 -2.58 -3.09
C GLN A 42 15.61 -3.39 -2.47
N GLU A 43 16.09 -3.00 -1.28
CA GLU A 43 17.05 -3.76 -0.49
C GLU A 43 16.46 -5.08 0.06
N LEU A 44 15.14 -5.17 0.21
CA LEU A 44 14.43 -6.39 0.60
C LEU A 44 14.14 -7.25 -0.62
N THR A 45 14.85 -8.37 -0.77
CA THR A 45 14.46 -9.43 -1.71
C THR A 45 13.12 -10.07 -1.32
N ASN A 46 12.43 -10.70 -2.28
CA ASN A 46 11.18 -11.43 -2.01
C ASN A 46 11.35 -12.47 -0.87
N ALA A 47 12.54 -13.09 -0.78
CA ALA A 47 12.87 -14.05 0.26
C ALA A 47 13.07 -13.38 1.63
N GLU A 48 13.68 -12.20 1.68
CA GLU A 48 13.87 -11.45 2.92
C GLU A 48 12.58 -10.84 3.44
N LEU A 49 11.65 -10.44 2.56
CA LEU A 49 10.32 -10.01 3.00
C LEU A 49 9.52 -11.18 3.59
N LEU A 50 9.59 -12.37 2.99
CA LEU A 50 8.95 -13.57 3.53
C LEU A 50 9.58 -14.02 4.86
N ASN A 51 10.87 -13.76 5.06
CA ASN A 51 11.58 -14.02 6.32
C ASN A 51 11.59 -12.81 7.27
N TYR A 52 10.87 -11.74 6.93
CA TYR A 52 10.82 -10.54 7.74
C TYR A 52 10.14 -10.82 9.09
N LYS A 53 10.54 -10.08 10.13
CA LYS A 53 9.96 -10.23 11.46
C LYS A 53 8.45 -9.96 11.40
N GLU A 54 7.66 -10.85 11.99
CA GLU A 54 6.24 -10.60 12.19
C GLU A 54 6.05 -9.52 13.26
N MET A 55 5.05 -8.65 13.05
CA MET A 55 4.67 -7.63 14.00
C MET A 55 4.10 -8.30 15.25
N LYS A 56 4.72 -8.07 16.41
CA LYS A 56 4.30 -8.66 17.71
C LYS A 56 3.61 -7.68 18.64
N ASP A 57 3.74 -6.38 18.37
CA ASP A 57 3.12 -5.34 19.18
C ASP A 57 1.63 -5.24 18.84
N ASN A 58 0.78 -5.59 19.81
CA ASN A 58 -0.68 -5.59 19.67
C ASN A 58 -1.24 -4.18 19.36
N ASN A 59 -0.61 -3.12 19.84
CA ASN A 59 -1.05 -1.75 19.54
C ASN A 59 -0.77 -1.42 18.07
N MET A 60 0.37 -1.87 17.55
CA MET A 60 0.73 -1.66 16.14
C MET A 60 -0.15 -2.49 15.21
N ILE A 61 -0.49 -3.73 15.59
CA ILE A 61 -1.46 -4.56 14.85
C ILE A 61 -2.84 -3.89 14.84
N ALA A 62 -3.29 -3.37 15.98
CA ALA A 62 -4.55 -2.63 16.07
C ALA A 62 -4.53 -1.36 15.20
N ALA A 63 -3.40 -0.63 15.19
CA ALA A 63 -3.22 0.52 14.33
C ALA A 63 -3.27 0.15 12.85
N MET A 64 -2.64 -0.95 12.46
CA MET A 64 -2.69 -1.48 11.08
C MET A 64 -4.12 -1.86 10.68
N SER A 65 -4.87 -2.53 11.56
CA SER A 65 -6.29 -2.85 11.36
C SER A 65 -7.14 -1.59 11.17
N PHE A 66 -6.89 -0.56 11.98
CA PHE A 66 -7.61 0.71 11.88
C PHE A 66 -7.26 1.47 10.60
N LEU A 67 -5.98 1.55 10.24
CA LEU A 67 -5.52 2.14 8.99
C LEU A 67 -6.11 1.42 7.77
N GLN A 68 -6.22 0.10 7.82
CA GLN A 68 -6.86 -0.68 6.76
C GLN A 68 -8.33 -0.29 6.56
N LEU A 69 -9.07 -0.07 7.65
CA LEU A 69 -10.45 0.41 7.56
C LEU A 69 -10.52 1.81 6.92
N LEU A 70 -9.63 2.71 7.34
CA LEU A 70 -9.54 4.06 6.76
C LEU A 70 -9.13 4.02 5.28
N LEU A 71 -8.24 3.12 4.90
CA LEU A 71 -7.78 2.95 3.52
C LEU A 71 -8.96 2.62 2.60
N VAL A 72 -9.78 1.64 2.99
CA VAL A 72 -10.99 1.27 2.23
C VAL A 72 -11.95 2.46 2.13
N TYR A 73 -12.13 3.23 3.20
CA TYR A 73 -12.97 4.42 3.17
C TYR A 73 -12.42 5.52 2.26
N SER A 74 -11.11 5.74 2.28
CA SER A 74 -10.43 6.76 1.47
C SER A 74 -10.59 6.50 -0.03
N LEU A 75 -10.69 5.24 -0.47
CA LEU A 75 -10.94 4.88 -1.88
C LEU A 75 -12.26 5.43 -2.42
N PHE A 76 -13.28 5.58 -1.56
CA PHE A 76 -14.63 5.98 -2.00
C PHE A 76 -15.02 7.40 -1.60
N ALA A 77 -14.55 7.87 -0.44
CA ALA A 77 -15.09 9.09 0.18
C ALA A 77 -14.06 10.20 0.39
N MET A 78 -12.77 9.86 0.47
CA MET A 78 -11.71 10.80 0.86
C MET A 78 -10.36 10.47 0.22
N PRO A 79 -10.26 10.53 -1.12
CA PRO A 79 -9.07 10.10 -1.86
C PRO A 79 -7.80 10.85 -1.47
N GLU A 80 -7.92 12.08 -0.96
CA GLU A 80 -6.80 12.90 -0.50
C GLU A 80 -6.01 12.29 0.66
N TYR A 81 -6.61 11.38 1.45
CA TYR A 81 -5.93 10.68 2.55
C TYR A 81 -5.35 9.32 2.16
N PHE A 82 -5.67 8.81 0.97
CA PHE A 82 -5.25 7.47 0.52
C PHE A 82 -3.73 7.31 0.57
N LEU A 83 -3.01 8.31 0.08
CA LEU A 83 -1.54 8.36 0.09
C LEU A 83 -0.98 8.32 1.52
N THR A 84 -1.47 9.22 2.38
CA THR A 84 -1.02 9.33 3.77
C THR A 84 -1.24 8.02 4.54
N ILE A 85 -2.42 7.41 4.41
CA ILE A 85 -2.75 6.15 5.07
C ILE A 85 -1.84 5.03 4.55
N THR A 86 -1.65 4.96 3.24
CA THR A 86 -0.78 3.97 2.59
C THR A 86 0.66 4.07 3.12
N PHE A 87 1.24 5.27 3.20
CA PHE A 87 2.58 5.44 3.77
C PHE A 87 2.67 5.08 5.23
N GLN A 88 1.63 5.41 6.00
CA GLN A 88 1.62 5.09 7.41
C GLN A 88 1.62 3.57 7.65
N MET A 89 0.82 2.82 6.89
CA MET A 89 0.83 1.35 6.95
C MET A 89 2.19 0.77 6.56
N LEU A 90 2.84 1.33 5.53
CA LEU A 90 4.14 0.86 5.05
C LEU A 90 5.26 1.19 6.04
N HIS A 91 5.22 2.37 6.65
CA HIS A 91 6.15 2.77 7.71
C HIS A 91 6.05 1.85 8.93
N LEU A 92 4.84 1.51 9.37
CA LEU A 92 4.62 0.57 10.46
C LEU A 92 5.13 -0.83 10.09
N THR A 93 4.88 -1.26 8.85
CA THR A 93 5.35 -2.54 8.32
C THR A 93 6.88 -2.65 8.38
N LEU A 94 7.59 -1.61 7.93
CA LEU A 94 9.06 -1.59 7.96
C LEU A 94 9.63 -1.46 9.37
N SER A 95 9.00 -0.67 10.23
CA SER A 95 9.56 -0.38 11.56
C SER A 95 9.28 -1.50 12.56
N TYR A 96 8.05 -2.02 12.56
CA TYR A 96 7.53 -2.94 13.57
C TYR A 96 7.38 -4.39 13.08
N GLY A 97 7.48 -4.63 11.78
CA GLY A 97 7.36 -5.96 11.18
C GLY A 97 6.11 -6.11 10.33
N ILE A 98 6.01 -7.24 9.64
CA ILE A 98 4.88 -7.56 8.76
C ILE A 98 3.68 -8.09 9.56
N CYS A 99 2.47 -7.71 9.16
CA CYS A 99 1.22 -8.31 9.64
C CYS A 99 0.28 -8.59 8.46
N GLU A 100 -0.90 -9.15 8.75
CA GLU A 100 -1.89 -9.48 7.71
C GLU A 100 -2.28 -8.24 6.87
N GLU A 101 -2.50 -7.09 7.52
CA GLU A 101 -2.88 -5.83 6.88
C GLU A 101 -1.77 -5.21 6.02
N SER A 102 -0.51 -5.58 6.22
CA SER A 102 0.61 -5.11 5.41
C SER A 102 0.42 -5.43 3.92
N CYS A 103 -0.31 -6.52 3.58
CA CYS A 103 -0.59 -6.87 2.18
C CYS A 103 -1.42 -5.79 1.47
N SER A 104 -2.33 -5.12 2.19
CA SER A 104 -3.14 -4.04 1.65
C SER A 104 -2.34 -2.76 1.45
N GLY A 105 -1.43 -2.43 2.38
CA GLY A 105 -0.51 -1.30 2.22
C GLY A 105 0.39 -1.46 0.99
N LEU A 106 0.94 -2.67 0.78
CA LEU A 106 1.72 -3.00 -0.42
C LEU A 106 0.87 -2.97 -1.70
N THR A 107 -0.36 -3.47 -1.65
CA THR A 107 -1.30 -3.40 -2.79
C THR A 107 -1.54 -1.95 -3.21
N SER A 108 -1.84 -1.08 -2.25
CA SER A 108 -2.04 0.35 -2.53
C SER A 108 -0.79 1.01 -3.11
N LEU A 109 0.41 0.69 -2.59
CA LEU A 109 1.65 1.18 -3.19
C LEU A 109 1.83 0.70 -4.64
N SER A 110 1.51 -0.56 -4.93
CA SER A 110 1.56 -1.09 -6.30
C SER A 110 0.64 -0.31 -7.25
N VAL A 111 -0.59 0.01 -6.81
CA VAL A 111 -1.52 0.86 -7.59
C VAL A 111 -0.94 2.24 -7.84
N LEU A 112 -0.37 2.88 -6.82
CA LEU A 112 0.24 4.21 -6.92
C LEU A 112 1.42 4.23 -7.88
N LEU A 113 2.31 3.24 -7.81
CA LEU A 113 3.45 3.13 -8.73
C LEU A 113 2.98 2.98 -10.17
N CYS A 114 1.90 2.24 -10.42
CA CYS A 114 1.32 2.14 -11.76
C CYS A 114 0.76 3.48 -12.25
N GLN A 115 0.13 4.28 -11.38
CA GLN A 115 -0.35 5.62 -11.73
C GLN A 115 0.79 6.59 -12.04
N LEU A 116 1.98 6.36 -11.49
CA LEU A 116 3.21 7.08 -11.77
C LEU A 116 4.01 6.48 -12.94
N GLU A 117 3.40 5.58 -13.72
CA GLU A 117 4.01 4.89 -14.87
C GLU A 117 5.24 4.02 -14.53
N ASP A 118 5.47 3.73 -13.25
CA ASP A 118 6.49 2.80 -12.78
C ASP A 118 5.94 1.36 -12.74
N PHE A 119 5.73 0.81 -13.93
CA PHE A 119 5.13 -0.52 -14.10
C PHE A 119 5.98 -1.65 -13.49
N ASN A 120 7.30 -1.58 -13.65
CA ASN A 120 8.21 -2.58 -13.07
C ASN A 120 8.19 -2.56 -11.54
N GLY A 121 8.17 -1.36 -10.95
CA GLY A 121 7.99 -1.19 -9.51
C GLY A 121 6.63 -1.71 -9.04
N SER A 122 5.56 -1.37 -9.77
CA SER A 122 4.20 -1.82 -9.49
C SER A 122 4.09 -3.35 -9.49
N GLU A 123 4.61 -4.02 -10.52
CA GLU A 123 4.58 -5.48 -10.65
C GLU A 123 5.32 -6.15 -9.50
N ARG A 124 6.53 -5.67 -9.19
CA ARG A 124 7.34 -6.20 -8.09
C ARG A 124 6.61 -6.06 -6.74
N ILE A 125 6.13 -4.87 -6.42
CA ILE A 125 5.42 -4.62 -5.16
C ILE A 125 4.10 -5.40 -5.10
N GLY A 126 3.39 -5.53 -6.22
CA GLY A 126 2.20 -6.36 -6.32
C GLY A 126 2.49 -7.82 -5.99
N HIS A 127 3.57 -8.38 -6.55
CA HIS A 127 3.98 -9.74 -6.22
C HIS A 127 4.30 -9.90 -4.72
N LEU A 128 4.99 -8.94 -4.11
CA LEU A 128 5.23 -8.97 -2.66
C LEU A 128 3.94 -8.99 -1.83
N ALA A 129 2.92 -8.23 -2.24
CA ALA A 129 1.62 -8.23 -1.60
C ALA A 129 0.92 -9.60 -1.68
N ILE A 130 1.00 -10.29 -2.83
CA ILE A 130 0.47 -11.66 -2.99
C ILE A 130 1.21 -12.66 -2.10
N LEU A 131 2.54 -12.62 -2.10
CA LEU A 131 3.34 -13.51 -1.25
C LEU A 131 3.01 -13.33 0.24
N LEU A 132 2.76 -12.10 0.66
CA LEU A 132 2.39 -11.80 2.04
C LEU A 132 0.98 -12.31 2.38
N LEU A 133 0.04 -12.16 1.46
CA LEU A 133 -1.31 -12.73 1.57
C LEU A 133 -1.26 -14.25 1.76
N GLU A 134 -0.43 -14.94 0.97
CA GLU A 134 -0.22 -16.38 1.06
C GLU A 134 0.46 -16.79 2.37
N LYS A 135 1.49 -16.07 2.82
CA LYS A 135 2.19 -16.31 4.09
C LYS A 135 1.23 -16.31 5.28
N PHE A 136 0.38 -15.28 5.38
CA PHE A 136 -0.59 -15.15 6.46
C PHE A 136 -1.88 -15.95 6.23
N LYS A 137 -2.01 -16.61 5.07
CA LYS A 137 -3.23 -17.34 4.64
C LYS A 137 -4.50 -16.49 4.79
N SER A 138 -4.36 -15.18 4.54
CA SER A 138 -5.46 -14.24 4.70
C SER A 138 -6.50 -14.45 3.61
N ARG A 139 -7.71 -14.85 4.01
CA ARG A 139 -8.87 -14.83 3.10
C ARG A 139 -9.57 -13.48 3.10
N LYS A 140 -9.44 -12.73 4.19
CA LYS A 140 -10.13 -11.45 4.42
C LYS A 140 -9.70 -10.39 3.41
N TYR A 141 -8.40 -10.33 3.10
CA TYR A 141 -7.84 -9.32 2.20
C TYR A 141 -7.61 -9.81 0.78
N ALA A 142 -7.86 -11.10 0.50
CA ALA A 142 -7.59 -11.71 -0.81
C ALA A 142 -8.31 -10.99 -1.95
N SER A 143 -9.58 -10.62 -1.76
CA SER A 143 -10.34 -9.87 -2.77
C SER A 143 -9.72 -8.51 -3.07
N HIS A 144 -9.35 -7.75 -2.04
CA HIS A 144 -8.71 -6.44 -2.19
C HIS A 144 -7.37 -6.55 -2.91
N VAL A 145 -6.50 -7.47 -2.46
CA VAL A 145 -5.18 -7.72 -3.03
C VAL A 145 -5.29 -8.14 -4.50
N TYR A 146 -6.11 -9.13 -4.82
CA TYR A 146 -6.25 -9.61 -6.19
C TYR A 146 -6.93 -8.59 -7.10
N CYS A 147 -7.98 -7.89 -6.66
CA CYS A 147 -8.61 -6.84 -7.47
C CYS A 147 -7.65 -5.69 -7.73
N GLY A 148 -6.93 -5.22 -6.70
CA GLY A 148 -5.96 -4.13 -6.84
C GLY A 148 -4.82 -4.50 -7.79
N ILE A 149 -4.24 -5.70 -7.63
CA ILE A 149 -3.07 -6.12 -8.40
C ILE A 149 -3.47 -6.54 -9.82
N PHE A 150 -4.43 -7.44 -9.98
CA PHE A 150 -4.79 -7.91 -11.32
C PHE A 150 -5.56 -6.86 -12.12
N GLY A 151 -6.35 -5.99 -11.48
CA GLY A 151 -7.03 -4.89 -12.16
C GLY A 151 -6.04 -3.88 -12.74
N VAL A 152 -4.99 -3.54 -11.99
CA VAL A 152 -3.97 -2.59 -12.40
C VAL A 152 -2.96 -3.20 -13.36
N ILE A 153 -2.40 -4.38 -13.03
CA ILE A 153 -1.36 -5.02 -13.84
C ILE A 153 -1.92 -5.54 -15.18
N ARG A 154 -3.13 -6.12 -15.21
CA ARG A 154 -3.69 -6.65 -16.48
C ARG A 154 -4.26 -5.55 -17.37
N GLY A 155 -4.76 -4.45 -16.81
CA GLY A 155 -5.27 -3.32 -17.59
C GLY A 155 -4.18 -2.72 -18.48
N TRP A 156 -3.00 -2.44 -17.91
CA TRP A 156 -1.92 -1.75 -18.62
C TRP A 156 -1.04 -2.67 -19.48
N ASN A 157 -0.70 -3.89 -19.00
CA ASN A 157 0.11 -4.84 -19.79
C ASN A 157 -0.60 -5.34 -21.07
N ARG A 158 -1.94 -5.49 -21.04
CA ARG A 158 -2.69 -5.87 -22.26
C ARG A 158 -2.93 -4.70 -23.20
N HIS A 159 -3.30 -3.51 -22.69
CA HIS A 159 -3.59 -2.39 -23.57
C HIS A 159 -2.36 -1.89 -24.32
N ILE A 160 -1.18 -1.85 -23.69
CA ILE A 160 0.05 -1.40 -24.35
C ILE A 160 0.49 -2.39 -25.44
N LYS A 161 0.53 -3.70 -25.17
CA LYS A 161 0.91 -4.70 -26.19
C LYS A 161 -0.05 -4.72 -27.38
N LEU A 162 -1.36 -4.67 -27.13
CA LEU A 162 -2.38 -4.71 -28.18
C LEU A 162 -2.49 -3.39 -28.97
N SER A 163 -2.05 -2.27 -28.41
CA SER A 163 -2.05 -0.97 -29.12
C SER A 163 -0.79 -0.74 -29.94
N ILE A 164 0.35 -1.33 -29.54
CA ILE A 164 1.63 -1.19 -30.26
C ILE A 164 1.77 -2.20 -31.40
N GLU A 165 1.25 -3.42 -31.24
CA GLU A 165 1.31 -4.45 -32.30
C GLU A 165 0.78 -3.97 -33.66
N PRO A 166 -0.39 -3.31 -33.77
CA PRO A 166 -0.89 -2.77 -35.03
C PRO A 166 -0.04 -1.63 -35.60
N LEU A 167 0.65 -0.86 -34.74
CA LEU A 167 1.46 0.30 -35.13
C LEU A 167 2.86 -0.08 -35.62
N LEU A 168 3.38 -1.26 -35.23
CA LEU A 168 4.64 -1.82 -35.73
C LEU A 168 4.46 -2.61 -37.03
N SER A 169 3.23 -2.97 -37.37
CA SER A 169 2.86 -3.70 -38.60
C SER A 169 2.38 -2.80 -39.74
N GLY A 170 2.43 -1.47 -39.59
CA GLY A 170 2.17 -0.48 -40.64
C GLY A 170 3.46 0.21 -41.07
#